data_AF-A0A432NJH2-F1
#
_entry.id   AF-A0A432NJH2-F1
#
_cell.length_a   1.000
_cell.length_b   1.000
_cell.length_c   1.000
_cell.angle_alpha   90.00
_cell.angle_beta   90.00
_cell.angle_gamma   90.00
#
_symmetry.space_group_name_H-M   'P 1'
#
loop_
_entity.id
_entity.type
_entity.pdbx_description
1 polymer ?
#
loop_
_entity_poly.entity_id
_entity_poly.type
_entity_poly.pdbx_seq_one_letter_code
_entity_poly.pdbx_strand_id
1 'polypeptide(L)' 'GRRLKTLKGLTPYEFICKRWTSEPDRFILDPIHQMPGLNS' A
#
# COMPACT_ATOMS: atom_id res chain seq x y z
N GLY A 1 -0.92 9.66 -22.83
CA GLY A 1 -0.93 8.94 -21.54
C GLY A 1 -0.73 9.93 -20.40
N ARG A 2 -1.48 9.82 -19.31
CA ARG A 2 -1.38 10.72 -18.16
C ARG A 2 -0.27 10.18 -17.24
N ARG A 3 0.85 10.92 -17.10
CA ARG A 3 1.95 10.53 -16.21
C ARG A 3 1.42 10.44 -14.77
N LEU A 4 1.61 9.30 -14.11
CA LEU A 4 1.31 9.17 -12.69
C LEU A 4 2.09 10.26 -11.94
N LYS A 5 1.39 11.12 -11.21
CA LYS A 5 2.06 12.09 -10.33
C LYS A 5 2.67 11.29 -9.19
N THR A 6 3.95 11.52 -8.91
CA THR A 6 4.59 10.98 -7.71
C THR A 6 3.80 11.44 -6.49
N LEU A 7 3.49 10.52 -5.57
CA LEU A 7 2.82 10.84 -4.32
C LEU A 7 3.73 11.79 -3.53
N LYS A 8 3.52 13.10 -3.65
CA LYS A 8 4.27 14.16 -2.97
C LYS A 8 5.81 14.08 -3.16
N GLY A 9 6.29 13.53 -4.28
CA GLY A 9 7.72 13.34 -4.52
C GLY A 9 8.37 12.19 -3.75
N LEU A 10 7.58 11.32 -3.11
CA LEU A 10 8.08 10.12 -2.44
C LEU A 10 8.23 8.98 -3.44
N THR A 11 9.30 8.21 -3.28
CA THR A 11 9.38 6.88 -3.87
C THR A 11 8.26 5.99 -3.31
N PRO A 12 7.81 4.97 -4.06
CA PRO A 12 6.81 4.03 -3.56
C PRO A 12 7.18 3.43 -2.19
N TYR A 13 8.47 3.11 -2.00
CA TYR A 13 8.99 2.58 -0.74
C TYR A 13 8.81 3.57 0.43
N GLU A 14 9.22 4.82 0.26
CA GLU A 14 9.09 5.84 1.31
C GLU A 14 7.64 6.15 1.66
N PHE A 15 6.75 6.12 0.67
CA PHE A 15 5.32 6.28 0.90
C PHE A 15 4.77 5.15 1.78
N ILE A 16 5.13 3.90 1.49
CA ILE A 16 4.70 2.73 2.25
C ILE A 16 5.25 2.81 3.68
N CYS A 17 6.55 3.05 3.86
CA CYS A 17 7.16 3.15 5.19
C CYS A 17 6.50 4.24 6.04
N LYS A 18 6.32 5.46 5.48
CA LYS A 18 5.66 6.56 6.19
C LYS A 18 4.22 6.22 6.56
N ARG A 19 3.47 5.61 5.63
CA ARG A 19 2.07 5.24 5.88
C ARG A 19 1.96 4.13 6.91
N TRP A 20 2.88 3.17 6.92
CA TRP A 20 2.90 2.08 7.91
C TRP A 20 3.16 2.63 9.32
N THR A 21 4.08 3.58 9.48
CA THR A 21 4.32 4.20 10.79
C THR A 21 3.15 5.07 11.25
N SER A 22 2.50 5.82 10.36
CA SER A 22 1.43 6.75 10.74
C SER A 22 0.05 6.11 10.88
N GLU A 23 -0.26 5.10 10.07
CA GLU A 23 -1.57 4.45 10.01
C GLU A 23 -1.39 2.92 9.90
N PRO A 24 -0.81 2.28 10.92
CA PRO A 24 -0.53 0.84 10.88
C PRO A 24 -1.81 0.02 10.65
N ASP A 25 -2.94 0.44 11.21
CA ASP A 25 -4.24 -0.24 11.12
C ASP A 25 -4.74 -0.43 9.68
N ARG A 26 -4.31 0.43 8.73
CA ARG A 26 -4.66 0.27 7.30
C ARG A 26 -3.93 -0.88 6.62
N PHE A 27 -2.82 -1.32 7.20
CA PHE A 27 -2.00 -2.42 6.72
C PHE A 27 -2.07 -3.64 7.64
N ILE A 28 -2.77 -3.54 8.76
CA ILE A 28 -3.15 -4.72 9.54
C ILE A 28 -4.09 -5.50 8.62
N LEU A 29 -3.62 -6.65 8.19
CA LEU A 29 -4.34 -7.57 7.32
C LEU A 29 -5.49 -8.11 8.17
N ASP A 30 -6.65 -7.45 8.10
CA ASP A 30 -7.85 -7.96 8.73
C ASP A 30 -8.09 -9.34 8.08
N PRO A 31 -8.08 -10.45 8.85
CA PRO A 31 -8.10 -11.82 8.28
C PRO A 31 -9.30 -12.09 7.36
N ILE A 32 -10.30 -11.22 7.45
CA ILE A 32 -11.56 -11.25 6.70
C ILE A 32 -11.37 -10.78 5.25
N HIS A 33 -10.37 -9.93 4.97
CA HIS A 33 -10.04 -9.45 3.64
C HIS A 33 -9.04 -10.40 2.97
N GLN A 34 -9.59 -11.55 2.57
CA GLN A 34 -9.04 -12.60 1.70
C GLN A 34 -7.79 -12.20 0.89
N MET A 35 -6.73 -12.99 1.03
CA MET A 35 -5.76 -13.19 -0.04
C MET A 35 -6.44 -14.10 -1.07
N PRO A 36 -6.86 -13.62 -2.26
CA PRO A 36 -7.23 -14.52 -3.33
C PRO A 36 -5.99 -15.39 -3.57
N GLY A 37 -6.12 -16.69 -3.29
CA GLY A 37 -5.05 -17.65 -3.51
C GLY A 37 -4.58 -17.63 -4.96
N LEU A 38 -3.53 -18.39 -5.24
CA LEU A 38 -3.05 -18.55 -6.61
C LEU A 38 -4.19 -19.10 -7.49
N ASN A 39 -4.67 -18.29 -8.42
CA ASN A 39 -5.59 -18.76 -9.46
C ASN A 39 -4.79 -19.75 -10.33
N SER A 40 -5.04 -21.04 -10.16
CA SER A 40 -4.57 -22.08 -11.09
C SER A 40 -5.21 -21.91 -12.46
#